data_AF-L0P5P7-F1
#
_entry.id   AF-L0P5P7-F1
#
_cell.length_a   1.000
_cell.length_b   1.000
_cell.length_c   1.000
_cell.angle_alpha   90.00
_cell.angle_beta   90.00
_cell.angle_gamma   90.00
#
_symmetry.space_group_name_H-M   'P 1'
#
loop_
_entity.id
_entity.type
_entity.pdbx_description
1 polymer ?
#
loop_
_entity_poly.entity_id
_entity_poly.type
_entity_poly.pdbx_seq_one_letter_code
_entity_poly.pdbx_strand_id
1 'polypeptide(L)'
;PLQDGKEQTANGTSHKTSLTVPYLNPLVLRKELENILTQEGDIALIKPEFVDEHPIIYWNLLWLMERIDSKTHLPELCLPVPSDKEHIDPLSKVKTVHIQCLWDNLSLHTEASGPPMYLLYRETQPTSPLIKALLTDHAQLNKNVIQQIISAIRCNDFATPLKRLANERHKLKSNGVERSHSFYRDILFLALTAIG
;
A
#
# COMPACT_ATOMS: atom_id res chain seq x y z
N PRO A 1 45.58 30.02 -11.51
CA PRO A 1 45.53 28.99 -10.44
C PRO A 1 44.14 28.97 -9.78
N LEU A 2 43.31 28.03 -10.26
CA LEU A 2 42.23 27.30 -9.55
C LEU A 2 41.12 28.19 -8.94
N GLN A 3 39.96 28.43 -9.56
CA GLN A 3 38.94 27.50 -10.06
C GLN A 3 38.44 26.55 -8.95
N ASP A 4 37.24 26.83 -8.41
CA ASP A 4 36.11 25.89 -8.49
C ASP A 4 34.81 26.53 -7.98
N GLY A 5 33.86 26.63 -8.90
CA GLY A 5 32.48 27.01 -8.63
C GLY A 5 31.74 25.84 -7.99
N LYS A 6 30.94 26.13 -6.97
CA LYS A 6 29.87 25.21 -6.54
C LYS A 6 28.60 25.58 -7.26
N GLU A 7 28.35 24.89 -8.37
CA GLU A 7 27.02 24.68 -8.92
C GLU A 7 26.11 24.14 -7.81
N GLN A 8 25.13 24.94 -7.39
CA GLN A 8 23.93 24.40 -6.76
C GLN A 8 23.08 23.79 -7.86
N THR A 9 23.37 22.52 -8.15
CA THR A 9 22.44 21.65 -8.87
C THR A 9 21.24 21.42 -7.97
N ALA A 10 20.14 22.11 -8.29
CA ALA A 10 18.81 21.80 -7.80
C ALA A 10 18.39 20.43 -8.38
N ASN A 11 18.89 19.36 -7.77
CA ASN A 11 18.40 18.02 -8.03
C ASN A 11 17.06 17.87 -7.32
N GLY A 12 15.99 18.09 -8.08
CA GLY A 12 14.62 17.71 -7.76
C GLY A 12 14.48 16.19 -7.74
N THR A 13 15.10 15.54 -6.76
CA THR A 13 14.70 14.21 -6.32
C THR A 13 13.66 14.44 -5.23
N SER A 14 12.38 14.37 -5.60
CA SER A 14 11.31 14.22 -4.61
C SER A 14 11.58 12.91 -3.87
N HIS A 15 12.34 13.00 -2.77
CA HIS A 15 12.46 11.90 -1.83
C HIS A 15 11.05 11.64 -1.33
N LYS A 16 10.43 10.57 -1.82
CA LYS A 16 9.25 9.98 -1.18
C LYS A 16 9.69 9.51 0.20
N THR A 17 9.61 10.39 1.17
CA THR A 17 9.77 10.03 2.57
C THR A 17 8.60 9.11 2.91
N SER A 18 8.91 7.87 3.27
CA SER A 18 7.90 6.92 3.74
C SER A 18 7.82 7.01 5.26
N LEU A 19 6.61 7.14 5.78
CA LEU A 19 6.33 7.13 7.21
C LEU A 19 5.62 5.82 7.55
N THR A 20 6.09 5.10 8.57
CA THR A 20 5.42 3.91 9.10
C THR A 20 4.86 4.24 10.47
N VAL A 21 3.56 4.00 10.65
CA VAL A 21 2.84 4.28 11.88
C VAL A 21 2.21 3.00 12.40
N PRO A 22 2.30 2.69 13.71
CA PRO A 22 1.61 1.55 14.29
C PRO A 22 0.09 1.64 14.08
N TYR A 23 -0.52 0.55 13.61
CA TYR A 23 -1.97 0.44 13.56
C TYR A 23 -2.55 0.26 14.96
N LEU A 24 -3.60 1.03 15.27
CA LEU A 24 -4.37 0.88 16.49
C LEU A 24 -5.70 0.20 16.20
N ASN A 25 -6.07 -0.76 17.05
CA ASN A 25 -7.43 -1.29 17.08
C ASN A 25 -8.43 -0.13 17.29
N PRO A 26 -9.58 -0.08 16.58
CA PRO A 26 -10.55 1.01 16.71
C PRO A 26 -10.98 1.33 18.16
N LEU A 27 -11.02 0.34 19.05
CA LEU A 27 -11.34 0.55 20.47
C LEU A 27 -10.22 1.28 21.22
N VAL A 28 -8.97 0.92 20.91
CA VAL A 28 -7.79 1.60 21.47
C VAL A 28 -7.72 3.02 20.92
N LEU A 29 -7.92 3.19 19.61
CA LEU A 29 -7.95 4.51 18.97
C LEU A 29 -9.00 5.43 19.60
N ARG A 30 -10.21 4.92 19.83
CA ARG A 30 -11.29 5.65 20.49
C ARG A 30 -10.90 6.08 21.90
N LYS A 31 -10.39 5.16 22.71
CA LYS A 31 -9.97 5.44 24.09
C LYS A 31 -8.88 6.52 24.13
N GLU A 32 -7.84 6.40 23.30
CA GLU A 32 -6.76 7.37 23.28
C GLU A 32 -7.21 8.74 22.75
N LEU A 33 -8.13 8.77 21.79
CA LEU A 33 -8.78 10.02 21.38
C LEU A 33 -9.58 10.68 22.52
N GLU A 34 -10.40 9.90 23.23
CA GLU A 34 -11.16 10.40 24.40
C GLU A 34 -10.23 10.94 25.49
N ASN A 35 -9.06 10.32 25.70
CA ASN A 35 -8.04 10.81 26.63
C ASN A 35 -7.50 12.18 26.19
N ILE A 36 -7.15 12.35 24.91
CA ILE A 36 -6.67 13.64 24.37
C ILE A 36 -7.73 14.71 24.55
N LEU A 37 -8.97 14.43 24.18
CA LEU A 37 -10.09 15.37 24.34
C LEU A 37 -10.31 15.79 25.80
N THR A 38 -10.08 14.87 26.74
CA THR A 38 -10.22 15.15 28.17
C THR A 38 -9.08 16.04 28.70
N GLN A 39 -7.87 15.91 28.16
CA GLN A 39 -6.67 16.60 28.66
C GLN A 39 -6.41 17.94 27.95
N GLU A 40 -6.59 17.97 26.63
CA GLU A 40 -6.23 19.09 25.75
C GLU A 40 -7.46 19.83 25.20
N GLY A 41 -8.65 19.24 25.33
CA GLY A 41 -9.89 19.76 24.77
C GLY A 41 -10.09 19.39 23.29
N ASP A 42 -11.25 19.77 22.75
CA ASP A 42 -11.63 19.55 21.35
C ASP A 42 -10.88 20.43 20.35
N ILE A 43 -10.43 21.61 20.79
CA ILE A 43 -9.62 22.54 19.99
C ILE A 43 -8.31 21.89 19.51
N ALA A 44 -7.79 20.88 20.22
CA ALA A 44 -6.60 20.15 19.79
C ALA A 44 -6.76 19.54 18.37
N LEU A 45 -7.96 19.09 18.01
CA LEU A 45 -8.21 18.39 16.74
C LEU A 45 -8.20 19.29 15.49
N ILE A 46 -8.18 20.62 15.66
CA ILE A 46 -8.14 21.58 14.54
C ILE A 46 -6.78 22.27 14.41
N LYS A 47 -5.85 21.96 15.33
CA LYS A 47 -4.50 22.54 15.34
C LYS A 47 -3.60 21.76 14.36
N PRO A 48 -2.82 22.45 13.51
CA PRO A 48 -1.80 21.79 12.68
C PRO A 48 -0.80 20.97 13.51
N GLU A 49 -0.51 21.43 14.73
CA GLU A 49 0.40 20.76 15.67
C GLU A 49 -0.06 19.34 16.05
N PHE A 50 -1.37 19.03 15.93
CA PHE A 50 -1.92 17.72 16.22
C PHE A 50 -1.28 16.58 15.41
N VAL A 51 -0.84 16.87 14.18
CA VAL A 51 -0.16 15.90 13.31
C VAL A 51 1.17 15.46 13.92
N ASP A 52 1.88 16.39 14.55
CA ASP A 52 3.22 16.18 15.10
C ASP A 52 3.17 15.75 16.58
N GLU A 53 2.22 16.27 17.35
CA GLU A 53 2.03 15.93 18.77
C GLU A 53 1.42 14.53 18.95
N HIS A 54 0.47 14.14 18.08
CA HIS A 54 -0.28 12.88 18.19
C HIS A 54 -0.25 12.05 16.88
N PRO A 55 0.93 11.76 16.30
CA PRO A 55 1.04 11.18 14.96
C PRO A 55 0.34 9.82 14.85
N ILE A 56 0.47 8.96 15.86
CA ILE A 56 -0.17 7.63 15.84
C ILE A 56 -1.70 7.77 15.78
N ILE A 57 -2.26 8.68 16.57
CA ILE A 57 -3.71 8.90 16.62
C ILE A 57 -4.18 9.54 15.32
N TYR A 58 -3.51 10.60 14.87
CA TYR A 58 -3.84 11.30 13.63
C TYR A 58 -3.91 10.37 12.42
N TRP A 59 -2.85 9.59 12.14
CA TRP A 59 -2.82 8.72 10.96
C TRP A 59 -3.83 7.57 11.03
N ASN A 60 -4.09 7.02 12.23
CA ASN A 60 -5.12 6.00 12.40
C ASN A 60 -6.54 6.57 12.26
N LEU A 61 -6.79 7.81 12.72
CA LEU A 61 -8.06 8.49 12.49
C LEU A 61 -8.27 8.76 11.00
N LEU A 62 -7.27 9.34 10.33
CA LEU A 62 -7.33 9.63 8.91
C LEU A 62 -7.64 8.37 8.10
N TRP A 63 -6.93 7.29 8.37
CA TRP A 63 -7.17 5.99 7.74
C TRP A 63 -8.55 5.43 8.05
N LEU A 64 -9.03 5.54 9.30
CA LEU A 64 -10.35 5.05 9.69
C LEU A 64 -11.46 5.83 8.97
N MET A 65 -11.37 7.17 8.96
CA MET A 65 -12.36 8.05 8.33
C MET A 65 -12.47 7.78 6.82
N GLU A 66 -11.34 7.66 6.13
CA GLU A 66 -11.31 7.31 4.71
C GLU A 66 -11.95 5.92 4.48
N ARG A 67 -11.61 4.93 5.30
CA ARG A 67 -12.12 3.55 5.14
C ARG A 67 -13.63 3.45 5.33
N ILE A 68 -14.22 4.28 6.19
CA ILE A 68 -15.68 4.31 6.41
C ILE A 68 -16.41 5.35 5.55
N ASP A 69 -15.71 5.99 4.61
CA ASP A 69 -16.25 7.06 3.75
C ASP A 69 -16.85 8.23 4.57
N SER A 70 -16.20 8.59 5.67
CA SER A 70 -16.62 9.71 6.52
C SER A 70 -15.90 11.00 6.12
N LYS A 71 -16.68 12.07 5.90
CA LYS A 71 -16.14 13.41 5.64
C LYS A 71 -15.38 13.93 6.87
N THR A 72 -14.20 14.50 6.64
CA THR A 72 -13.34 15.05 7.69
C THR A 72 -12.43 16.15 7.15
N HIS A 73 -12.07 17.10 8.01
CA HIS A 73 -11.08 18.14 7.72
C HIS A 73 -9.66 17.75 8.16
N LEU A 74 -9.48 16.56 8.76
CA LEU A 74 -8.16 16.07 9.17
C LEU A 74 -7.08 16.16 8.07
N PRO A 75 -7.34 15.82 6.79
CA PRO A 75 -6.31 15.91 5.74
C PRO A 75 -5.72 17.32 5.60
N GLU A 76 -6.49 18.36 5.93
CA GLU A 76 -6.06 19.76 5.84
C GLU A 76 -4.96 20.10 6.86
N LEU A 77 -4.88 19.38 7.98
CA LEU A 77 -3.89 19.62 9.03
C LEU A 77 -2.46 19.29 8.58
N CYS A 78 -2.29 18.38 7.62
CA CYS A 78 -0.98 18.06 7.05
C CYS A 78 -0.49 19.08 6.01
N LEU A 79 -1.33 20.05 5.62
CA LEU A 79 -0.92 21.05 4.64
C LEU A 79 -0.05 22.12 5.30
N PRO A 80 1.04 22.56 4.65
CA PRO A 80 1.82 23.68 5.16
C PRO A 80 0.92 24.92 5.24
N VAL A 81 0.91 25.58 6.40
CA VAL A 81 0.19 26.84 6.59
C VAL A 81 0.67 27.84 5.53
N PRO A 82 -0.23 28.45 4.73
CA PRO A 82 0.16 29.43 3.74
C PRO A 82 0.86 30.60 4.43
N SER A 83 2.12 30.86 4.07
CA SER A 83 2.86 32.02 4.53
C SER A 83 2.35 33.26 3.80
N ASP A 84 1.89 34.28 4.53
CA ASP A 84 1.43 35.57 3.97
C ASP A 84 2.53 36.35 3.21
N LYS A 85 3.78 35.87 3.24
CA LYS A 85 4.96 36.57 2.70
C LYS A 85 5.29 36.24 1.25
N GLU A 86 4.60 35.29 0.63
CA GLU A 86 4.88 34.90 -0.75
C GLU A 86 3.69 35.25 -1.65
N HIS A 87 3.96 35.97 -2.74
CA HIS A 87 3.00 36.22 -3.81
C HIS A 87 2.80 34.93 -4.62
N ILE A 88 2.18 33.94 -3.99
CA ILE A 88 1.93 32.61 -4.54
C ILE A 88 0.69 32.68 -5.44
N ASP A 89 0.80 32.12 -6.65
CA ASP A 89 -0.30 31.96 -7.60
C ASP A 89 -1.55 31.34 -6.90
N PRO A 90 -2.76 31.90 -7.06
CA PRO A 90 -3.97 31.36 -6.43
C PRO A 90 -4.19 29.86 -6.69
N LEU A 91 -3.68 29.30 -7.79
CA LEU A 91 -3.77 27.86 -8.06
C LEU A 91 -2.82 27.02 -7.19
N SER A 92 -1.67 27.56 -6.77
CA SER A 92 -0.74 26.88 -5.85
C SER A 92 -1.18 26.89 -4.38
N LYS A 93 -2.27 27.61 -4.06
CA LYS A 93 -2.99 27.48 -2.78
C LYS A 93 -3.83 26.20 -2.68
N VAL A 94 -4.13 25.54 -3.81
CA VAL A 94 -4.92 24.31 -3.84
C VAL A 94 -3.99 23.11 -3.64
N LYS A 95 -3.33 23.04 -2.49
CA LYS A 95 -2.63 21.81 -2.09
C LYS A 95 -3.69 20.79 -1.72
N THR A 96 -3.77 19.71 -2.50
CA THR A 96 -4.73 18.63 -2.24
C THR A 96 -4.00 17.46 -1.61
N VAL A 97 -4.55 16.94 -0.52
CA VAL A 97 -4.14 15.65 0.05
C VAL A 97 -5.06 14.60 -0.53
N HIS A 98 -4.48 13.60 -1.19
CA HIS A 98 -5.22 12.41 -1.62
C HIS A 98 -4.86 11.24 -0.72
N ILE A 99 -5.87 10.59 -0.18
CA ILE A 99 -5.73 9.42 0.69
C ILE A 99 -6.25 8.23 -0.09
N GLN A 100 -5.47 7.15 -0.08
CA GLN A 100 -5.87 5.90 -0.71
C GLN A 100 -5.63 4.77 0.28
N CYS A 101 -6.72 4.12 0.72
CA CYS A 101 -6.62 2.89 1.49
C CYS A 101 -6.21 1.74 0.58
N LEU A 102 -5.01 1.22 0.79
CA LEU A 102 -4.51 0.01 0.12
C LEU A 102 -4.58 -1.17 1.09
N TRP A 103 -4.96 -2.33 0.56
CA TRP A 103 -4.98 -3.59 1.28
C TRP A 103 -3.67 -4.39 1.16
N ASP A 104 -2.76 -3.93 0.28
CA ASP A 104 -1.44 -4.53 0.11
C ASP A 104 -0.34 -3.48 -0.03
N ASN A 105 0.83 -3.78 0.52
CA ASN A 105 2.06 -3.06 0.31
C ASN A 105 3.16 -4.04 -0.15
N LEU A 106 3.42 -4.05 -1.46
CA LEU A 106 4.42 -4.92 -2.09
C LEU A 106 5.84 -4.64 -1.57
N SER A 107 6.13 -3.43 -1.10
CA SER A 107 7.47 -3.08 -0.60
C SER A 107 7.83 -3.83 0.69
N LEU A 108 6.84 -4.38 1.40
CA LEU A 108 7.04 -5.18 2.61
C LEU A 108 7.35 -6.67 2.32
N HIS A 109 7.31 -7.08 1.05
CA HIS A 109 7.41 -8.48 0.64
C HIS A 109 8.44 -8.68 -0.48
N THR A 110 9.58 -7.98 -0.39
CA THR A 110 10.66 -8.02 -1.39
C THR A 110 11.45 -9.33 -1.34
N GLU A 111 11.34 -10.10 -0.26
CA GLU A 111 11.96 -11.40 -0.09
C GLU A 111 11.34 -12.51 -0.95
N ALA A 112 10.13 -12.31 -1.48
CA ALA A 112 9.46 -13.29 -2.33
C ALA A 112 9.96 -13.18 -3.78
N SER A 113 10.28 -14.32 -4.39
CA SER A 113 10.66 -14.38 -5.79
C SER A 113 9.40 -14.25 -6.67
N GLY A 114 9.23 -13.06 -7.26
CA GLY A 114 8.16 -12.78 -8.21
C GLY A 114 6.89 -12.15 -7.60
N PRO A 115 5.95 -11.74 -8.48
CA PRO A 115 4.74 -11.05 -8.06
C PRO A 115 3.76 -11.98 -7.32
N PRO A 116 2.96 -11.46 -6.37
CA PRO A 116 1.90 -12.23 -5.73
C PRO A 116 0.82 -12.67 -6.73
N MET A 117 0.10 -13.72 -6.36
CA MET A 117 -0.81 -14.41 -7.29
C MET A 117 -1.95 -13.54 -7.82
N TYR A 118 -2.44 -12.60 -7.01
CA TYR A 118 -3.51 -11.69 -7.43
C TYR A 118 -3.06 -10.73 -8.54
N LEU A 119 -1.76 -10.37 -8.60
CA LEU A 119 -1.22 -9.58 -9.70
C LEU A 119 -1.07 -10.42 -10.96
N LEU A 120 -0.58 -11.65 -10.82
CA LEU A 120 -0.52 -12.62 -11.94
C LEU A 120 -1.91 -12.89 -12.55
N TYR A 121 -2.95 -12.89 -11.72
CA TYR A 121 -4.34 -13.00 -12.17
C TYR A 121 -4.78 -11.78 -13.01
N ARG A 122 -4.43 -10.56 -12.56
CA ARG A 122 -4.80 -9.31 -13.23
C ARG A 122 -4.03 -9.04 -14.51
N GLU A 123 -2.86 -9.65 -14.65
CA GLU A 123 -2.02 -9.46 -15.83
C GLU A 123 -2.72 -9.99 -17.09
N THR A 124 -2.88 -9.16 -18.10
CA THR A 124 -3.41 -9.57 -19.41
C THR A 124 -2.42 -10.51 -20.11
N GLN A 125 -2.91 -11.54 -20.81
CA GLN A 125 -2.00 -12.38 -21.60
C GLN A 125 -1.33 -11.52 -22.68
N PRO A 126 0.01 -11.60 -22.83
CA PRO A 126 0.68 -10.94 -23.93
C PRO A 126 0.16 -11.53 -25.25
N THR A 127 -0.22 -10.65 -26.19
CA THR A 127 -0.76 -11.03 -27.50
C THR A 127 0.27 -11.68 -28.41
N SER A 128 1.57 -11.52 -28.09
CA SER A 128 2.68 -12.08 -28.87
C SER A 128 3.34 -13.28 -28.18
N PRO A 129 3.52 -14.41 -28.89
CA PRO A 129 4.23 -15.58 -28.38
C PRO A 129 5.70 -15.31 -28.06
N LEU A 130 6.33 -14.32 -28.71
CA LEU A 130 7.71 -13.93 -28.42
C LEU A 130 7.83 -13.20 -27.08
N ILE A 131 6.89 -12.28 -26.80
CA ILE A 131 6.81 -11.58 -25.51
C ILE A 131 6.50 -12.58 -24.39
N LYS A 132 5.62 -13.55 -24.67
CA LYS A 132 5.34 -14.65 -23.74
C LYS A 132 6.61 -15.43 -23.42
N ALA A 133 7.41 -15.81 -24.42
CA ALA A 133 8.66 -16.55 -24.22
C ALA A 133 9.69 -15.76 -23.38
N LEU A 134 9.80 -14.45 -23.61
CA LEU A 134 10.70 -13.56 -22.86
C LEU A 134 10.25 -13.34 -21.41
N LEU A 135 8.93 -13.32 -21.15
CA LEU A 135 8.37 -13.20 -19.80
C LEU A 135 8.34 -14.53 -19.02
N THR A 136 8.32 -15.67 -19.72
CA THR A 136 8.29 -17.01 -19.10
C THR A 136 9.62 -17.48 -18.52
N ASP A 137 10.72 -16.74 -18.73
CA ASP A 137 12.02 -17.04 -18.10
C ASP A 137 11.98 -16.84 -16.57
N HIS A 138 10.98 -16.13 -16.06
CA HIS A 138 10.70 -16.08 -14.63
C HIS A 138 9.81 -17.27 -14.24
N ALA A 139 10.33 -18.15 -13.38
CA ALA A 139 9.58 -19.26 -12.78
C ALA A 139 8.37 -18.73 -11.98
N GLN A 140 7.24 -18.55 -12.64
CA GLN A 140 5.99 -18.00 -12.10
C GLN A 140 4.86 -19.04 -12.13
N LEU A 141 3.81 -18.76 -11.35
CA LEU A 141 2.64 -19.64 -11.28
C LEU A 141 1.86 -19.60 -12.60
N ASN A 142 1.50 -20.77 -13.12
CA ASN A 142 0.74 -20.87 -14.36
C ASN A 142 -0.69 -20.31 -14.19
N LYS A 143 -1.15 -19.44 -15.11
CA LYS A 143 -2.50 -18.87 -15.09
C LYS A 143 -3.61 -19.92 -15.04
N ASN A 144 -3.42 -21.10 -15.65
CA ASN A 144 -4.38 -22.19 -15.56
C ASN A 144 -4.54 -22.72 -14.13
N VAL A 145 -3.45 -22.76 -13.36
CA VAL A 145 -3.49 -23.14 -11.94
C VAL A 145 -4.27 -22.09 -11.15
N ILE A 146 -4.02 -20.80 -11.40
CA ILE A 146 -4.74 -19.70 -10.76
C ILE A 146 -6.26 -19.84 -11.01
N GLN A 147 -6.68 -20.11 -12.25
CA GLN A 147 -8.09 -20.31 -12.58
C GLN A 147 -8.70 -21.52 -11.87
N GLN A 148 -7.97 -22.63 -11.77
CA GLN A 148 -8.43 -23.81 -11.02
C GLN A 148 -8.57 -23.53 -9.52
N ILE A 149 -7.65 -22.76 -8.95
CA ILE A 149 -7.71 -22.30 -7.57
C ILE A 149 -8.98 -21.46 -7.37
N ILE A 150 -9.22 -20.46 -8.23
CA ILE A 150 -10.44 -19.61 -8.16
C ILE A 150 -11.71 -20.47 -8.26
N SER A 151 -11.75 -21.42 -9.19
CA SER A 151 -12.90 -22.31 -9.37
C SER A 151 -13.21 -23.10 -8.11
N ALA A 152 -12.19 -23.66 -7.44
CA ALA A 152 -12.41 -24.39 -6.19
C ALA A 152 -12.83 -23.46 -5.03
N ILE A 153 -12.26 -22.26 -4.92
CA ILE A 153 -12.68 -21.26 -3.91
C ILE A 153 -14.16 -20.90 -4.10
N ARG A 154 -14.62 -20.70 -5.35
CA ARG A 154 -16.04 -20.42 -5.67
C ARG A 154 -16.98 -21.55 -5.25
N CYS A 155 -16.49 -22.78 -5.19
CA CYS A 155 -17.23 -23.94 -4.70
C CYS A 155 -17.12 -24.14 -3.17
N ASN A 156 -16.61 -23.15 -2.43
CA ASN A 156 -16.35 -23.22 -0.99
C ASN A 156 -15.38 -24.37 -0.60
N ASP A 157 -14.50 -24.77 -1.52
CA ASP A 157 -13.44 -25.76 -1.29
C ASP A 157 -12.10 -25.05 -1.13
N PHE A 158 -11.56 -25.06 0.09
CA PHE A 158 -10.25 -24.51 0.41
C PHE A 158 -9.13 -25.56 0.38
N ALA A 159 -9.45 -26.84 0.56
CA ALA A 159 -8.47 -27.91 0.62
C ALA A 159 -7.79 -28.12 -0.74
N THR A 160 -8.55 -28.05 -1.83
CA THR A 160 -8.03 -28.19 -3.19
C THR A 160 -7.08 -27.05 -3.57
N PRO A 161 -7.44 -25.76 -3.41
CA PRO A 161 -6.52 -24.63 -3.60
C PRO A 161 -5.20 -24.78 -2.87
N LEU A 162 -5.25 -25.15 -1.59
CA LEU A 162 -4.06 -25.24 -0.75
C LEU A 162 -3.12 -26.35 -1.25
N LYS A 163 -3.65 -27.54 -1.54
CA LYS A 163 -2.86 -28.66 -2.09
C LYS A 163 -2.27 -28.32 -3.45
N ARG A 164 -3.06 -27.73 -4.35
CA ARG A 164 -2.59 -27.34 -5.69
C ARG A 164 -1.46 -26.31 -5.60
N LEU A 165 -1.66 -25.27 -4.81
CA LEU A 165 -0.67 -24.21 -4.62
C LEU A 165 0.63 -24.75 -4.00
N ALA A 166 0.53 -25.65 -3.02
CA ALA A 166 1.69 -26.29 -2.41
C ALA A 166 2.50 -27.11 -3.42
N ASN A 167 1.83 -27.91 -4.25
CA ASN A 167 2.46 -28.71 -5.28
C ASN A 167 3.17 -27.86 -6.35
N GLU A 168 2.52 -26.78 -6.81
CA GLU A 168 3.13 -25.90 -7.81
C GLU A 168 4.34 -25.15 -7.25
N ARG A 169 4.28 -24.66 -6.01
CA ARG A 169 5.44 -24.04 -5.37
C ARG A 169 6.58 -25.02 -5.12
N HIS A 170 6.28 -26.28 -4.83
CA HIS A 170 7.30 -27.31 -4.73
C HIS A 170 8.06 -27.50 -6.06
N LYS A 171 7.35 -27.49 -7.20
CA LYS A 171 7.97 -27.51 -8.53
C LYS A 171 8.81 -26.26 -8.81
N LEU A 172 8.29 -25.08 -8.44
CA LEU A 172 8.99 -23.81 -8.65
C LEU A 172 10.29 -23.72 -7.83
N LYS A 173 10.34 -24.33 -6.63
CA LYS A 173 11.58 -24.45 -5.86
C LYS A 173 12.69 -25.18 -6.63
N SER A 174 12.34 -26.23 -7.36
CA SER A 174 13.29 -26.93 -8.24
C SER A 174 13.79 -26.08 -9.40
N ASN A 175 13.06 -25.02 -9.75
CA ASN A 175 13.39 -24.07 -10.83
C ASN A 175 14.02 -22.76 -10.30
N GLY A 176 14.56 -22.75 -9.08
CA GLY A 176 15.30 -21.61 -8.53
C GLY A 176 14.46 -20.56 -7.77
N VAL A 177 13.18 -20.84 -7.48
CA VAL A 177 12.36 -19.97 -6.62
C VAL A 177 12.58 -20.33 -5.15
N GLU A 178 13.39 -19.55 -4.45
CA GLU A 178 13.75 -19.85 -3.05
C GLU A 178 12.64 -19.47 -2.05
N ARG A 179 11.96 -18.34 -2.27
CA ARG A 179 10.89 -17.83 -1.40
C ARG A 179 9.64 -17.46 -2.19
N SER A 180 8.49 -17.81 -1.65
CA SER A 180 7.17 -17.44 -2.20
C SER A 180 6.36 -16.73 -1.11
N HIS A 181 5.39 -15.91 -1.52
CA HIS A 181 4.40 -15.27 -0.62
C HIS A 181 3.73 -16.31 0.29
N SER A 182 3.23 -15.94 1.47
CA SER A 182 2.52 -16.93 2.32
C SER A 182 1.29 -17.50 1.61
N PHE A 183 0.92 -18.76 1.90
CA PHE A 183 -0.28 -19.37 1.31
C PHE A 183 -1.54 -18.55 1.59
N TYR A 184 -1.67 -18.10 2.85
CA TYR A 184 -2.79 -17.28 3.31
C TYR A 184 -2.90 -15.99 2.48
N ARG A 185 -1.82 -15.21 2.37
CA ARG A 185 -1.78 -13.94 1.64
C ARG A 185 -2.17 -14.13 0.17
N ASP A 186 -1.56 -15.09 -0.50
CA ASP A 186 -1.78 -15.34 -1.92
C ASP A 186 -3.23 -15.78 -2.21
N ILE A 187 -3.79 -16.68 -1.39
CA ILE A 187 -5.16 -17.16 -1.56
C ILE A 187 -6.17 -16.06 -1.18
N LEU A 188 -5.97 -15.36 -0.06
CA LEU A 188 -6.84 -14.29 0.41
C LEU A 188 -6.97 -13.18 -0.64
N PHE A 189 -5.83 -12.66 -1.11
CA PHE A 189 -5.81 -11.54 -2.04
C PHE A 189 -6.28 -11.94 -3.43
N LEU A 190 -6.03 -13.18 -3.85
CA LEU A 190 -6.63 -13.72 -5.06
C LEU A 190 -8.16 -13.80 -4.94
N ALA A 191 -8.68 -14.32 -3.83
CA ALA A 191 -10.11 -14.42 -3.61
C ALA A 191 -10.79 -13.04 -3.65
N LEU A 192 -10.26 -12.08 -2.89
CA LEU A 192 -10.74 -10.69 -2.88
C LEU A 192 -10.72 -10.06 -4.29
N THR A 193 -9.68 -10.32 -5.07
CA THR A 193 -9.53 -9.73 -6.41
C THR A 193 -10.43 -10.40 -7.45
N ALA A 194 -10.63 -11.71 -7.36
CA ALA A 194 -11.31 -12.51 -8.41
C ALA A 194 -12.79 -12.80 -8.13
N ILE A 195 -13.24 -12.62 -6.88
CA ILE A 195 -14.59 -12.98 -6.43
C ILE A 195 -15.31 -11.78 -5.79
N GLY A 196 -14.60 -10.87 -5.13
CA GLY A 196 -15.16 -9.75 -4.36
C GLY A 196 -15.27 -10.11 -2.89
#